data_AF-A0A7X9NGJ9-F1
#
_entry.id   AF-A0A7X9NGJ9-F1
#
_cell.length_a   1.000
_cell.length_b   1.000
_cell.length_c   1.000
_cell.angle_alpha   90.00
_cell.angle_beta   90.00
_cell.angle_gamma   90.00
#
_symmetry.space_group_name_H-M   'P 1'
#
loop_
_entity.id
_entity.type
_entity.pdbx_description
1 polymer ?
#
loop_
_entity_poly.entity_id
_entity_poly.type
_entity_poly.pdbx_seq_one_letter_code
_entity_poly.pdbx_strand_id
1 'polypeptide(L)'
;MIFKNKLLSSPYDLDQNKVETFSLTSLSKEIYNITQTIYGLYKSGEVIKVENGSKELYLDAGAIDDTVWFRSVPEIREILYRNRKSDGSYPIQFSLNKFLFQLGLKEPIDSKNNTEYLKLLYLFYIMHYFIFPHQNLFKNWKHQNFDFEQGYDDGALDAEPLLFLMNQLLSNFDALESYCLHHIAIDSMMNSLNGFIVENQRMPISIRDYEVPHTLIIQMLYLCNRYNICAYCQDLRKTLTSIVLEEIIPTPNVPPFPNWKYQYLRMEELDAFFMSNAFYWFCTQSTKNVASRERIKFAQNNAVKNLKQMIKNDRIWMENNQSGLLIEVIDKEEVIYALRAAIAVKTYWDIAKNSKLRLLIGKHKRSLSTLLLHPQRKVYHSLSERFFILMCHIEYDLMTKDIENYDVFYERITKETIFLNLIFAAYQQPSYEDCENFLRDILFNLS
;
A
#
# COMPACT_ATOMS: atom_id res chain seq x y z
N MET A 1 -16.14 -9.47 12.80
CA MET A 1 -15.93 -10.72 13.56
C MET A 1 -14.64 -11.32 13.04
N ILE A 2 -13.71 -11.78 13.91
CA ILE A 2 -12.42 -12.28 13.41
C ILE A 2 -12.54 -13.65 12.72
N PHE A 3 -13.39 -14.54 13.26
CA PHE A 3 -13.60 -15.89 12.76
C PHE A 3 -14.96 -16.03 12.09
N LYS A 4 -15.06 -16.73 10.96
CA LYS A 4 -16.37 -16.95 10.31
C LYS A 4 -17.28 -17.89 11.11
N ASN A 5 -16.72 -18.68 12.03
CA ASN A 5 -17.49 -19.56 12.90
C ASN A 5 -18.17 -18.75 14.01
N LYS A 6 -19.50 -18.76 14.04
CA LYS A 6 -20.31 -18.03 15.05
C LYS A 6 -20.00 -18.43 16.48
N LEU A 7 -19.52 -19.65 16.73
CA LEU A 7 -19.11 -20.13 18.06
C LEU A 7 -17.87 -19.39 18.59
N LEU A 8 -17.11 -18.75 17.70
CA LEU A 8 -15.91 -17.97 18.01
C LEU A 8 -16.19 -16.45 17.96
N SER A 9 -17.46 -16.05 17.91
CA SER A 9 -17.84 -14.64 17.98
C SER A 9 -17.57 -14.10 19.37
N SER A 10 -16.83 -13.01 19.46
CA SER A 10 -16.46 -12.39 20.73
C SER A 10 -17.12 -11.03 20.90
N PRO A 11 -17.57 -10.64 22.11
CA PRO A 11 -17.97 -9.27 22.39
C PRO A 11 -16.82 -8.27 22.21
N TYR A 12 -15.57 -8.74 22.20
CA TYR A 12 -14.38 -7.93 21.93
C TYR A 12 -14.04 -7.76 20.44
N ASP A 13 -14.81 -8.38 19.53
CA ASP A 13 -14.68 -8.11 18.09
C ASP A 13 -14.99 -6.61 17.80
N LEU A 14 -14.27 -6.04 16.83
CA LEU A 14 -14.33 -4.59 16.53
C LEU A 14 -15.69 -4.12 15.98
N ASP A 15 -16.43 -5.00 15.32
CA ASP A 15 -17.75 -4.77 14.72
C ASP A 15 -18.92 -5.09 15.67
N GLN A 16 -18.65 -5.61 16.88
CA GLN A 16 -19.70 -5.95 17.83
C GLN A 16 -20.07 -4.76 18.73
N ASN A 17 -21.33 -4.32 18.67
CA ASN A 17 -21.86 -3.22 19.50
C ASN A 17 -22.63 -3.71 20.73
N LYS A 18 -22.39 -4.95 21.18
CA LYS A 18 -23.07 -5.49 22.37
C LYS A 18 -22.62 -4.71 23.62
N VAL A 19 -23.61 -4.26 24.40
CA VAL A 19 -23.37 -3.55 25.65
C VAL A 19 -22.96 -4.58 26.71
N GLU A 20 -21.66 -4.78 26.83
CA GLU A 20 -21.06 -5.57 27.91
C GLU A 20 -20.20 -4.68 28.81
N THR A 21 -20.02 -5.11 30.07
CA THR A 21 -19.07 -4.48 30.97
C THR A 21 -17.65 -4.94 30.62
N PHE A 22 -16.99 -4.15 29.77
CA PHE A 22 -15.62 -4.41 29.34
C PHE A 22 -14.63 -4.17 30.49
N SER A 23 -13.77 -5.15 30.75
CA SER A 23 -12.70 -5.06 31.73
C SER A 23 -11.56 -5.99 31.34
N LEU A 24 -10.34 -5.71 31.82
CA LEU A 24 -9.20 -6.60 31.60
C LEU A 24 -9.47 -8.03 32.09
N THR A 25 -10.22 -8.19 33.19
CA THR A 25 -10.57 -9.50 33.74
C THR A 25 -11.55 -10.23 32.82
N SER A 26 -12.59 -9.55 32.30
CA SER A 26 -13.53 -10.17 31.36
C SER A 26 -12.85 -10.49 30.03
N LEU A 27 -11.95 -9.64 29.54
CA LEU A 27 -11.13 -9.90 28.34
C LEU A 27 -10.27 -11.16 28.51
N SER A 28 -9.59 -11.30 29.66
CA SER A 28 -8.72 -12.46 29.91
C SER A 28 -9.51 -13.77 29.98
N LYS A 29 -10.73 -13.74 30.55
CA LYS A 29 -11.65 -14.90 30.56
C LYS A 29 -12.17 -15.23 29.17
N GLU A 30 -12.48 -14.21 28.38
CA GLU A 30 -12.97 -14.39 27.02
C GLU A 30 -11.92 -15.05 26.11
N ILE A 31 -10.68 -14.57 26.17
CA ILE A 31 -9.56 -15.19 25.45
C ILE A 31 -9.39 -16.64 25.87
N TYR A 32 -9.48 -16.94 27.17
CA TYR A 32 -9.43 -18.32 27.66
C TYR A 32 -10.54 -19.18 27.05
N ASN A 33 -11.79 -18.69 27.06
CA ASN A 33 -12.93 -19.41 26.50
C ASN A 33 -12.77 -19.68 25.00
N ILE A 34 -12.37 -18.65 24.24
CA ILE A 34 -12.11 -18.78 22.80
C ILE A 34 -10.99 -19.77 22.52
N THR A 35 -9.93 -19.76 23.32
CA THR A 35 -8.83 -20.74 23.22
C THR A 35 -9.35 -22.17 23.39
N GLN A 36 -10.20 -22.41 24.39
CA GLN A 36 -10.80 -23.74 24.62
C GLN A 36 -11.74 -24.14 23.48
N THR A 37 -12.52 -23.21 22.92
CA THR A 37 -13.39 -23.48 21.78
C THR A 37 -12.58 -23.81 20.53
N ILE A 38 -11.54 -23.04 20.21
CA ILE A 38 -10.61 -23.33 19.10
C ILE A 38 -9.98 -24.71 19.28
N TYR A 39 -9.52 -25.02 20.49
CA TYR A 39 -8.91 -26.32 20.78
C TYR A 39 -9.89 -27.50 20.64
N GLY A 40 -11.14 -27.31 21.06
CA GLY A 40 -12.21 -28.29 20.87
C GLY A 40 -12.51 -28.56 19.39
N LEU A 41 -12.62 -27.49 18.59
CA LEU A 41 -12.83 -27.57 17.13
C LEU A 41 -11.63 -28.22 16.41
N TYR A 42 -10.41 -27.90 16.85
CA TYR A 42 -9.21 -28.54 16.33
C TYR A 42 -9.23 -30.05 16.60
N LYS A 43 -9.59 -30.47 17.81
CA LYS A 43 -9.70 -31.90 18.17
C LYS A 43 -10.80 -32.64 17.40
N SER A 44 -11.87 -31.96 16.99
CA SER A 44 -12.91 -32.55 16.14
C SER A 44 -12.52 -32.59 14.65
N GLY A 45 -11.35 -32.07 14.28
CA GLY A 45 -10.88 -32.02 12.89
C GLY A 45 -11.55 -30.92 12.06
N GLU A 46 -12.19 -29.93 12.70
CA GLU A 46 -12.83 -28.83 12.00
C GLU A 46 -11.82 -27.80 11.47
N VAL A 47 -12.07 -27.34 10.25
CA VAL A 47 -11.27 -26.28 9.62
C VAL A 47 -11.81 -24.92 10.04
N ILE A 48 -11.02 -24.15 10.78
CA ILE A 48 -11.40 -22.82 11.28
C ILE A 48 -11.00 -21.75 10.26
N LYS A 49 -12.01 -21.06 9.71
CA LYS A 49 -11.83 -19.96 8.76
C LYS A 49 -11.75 -18.60 9.46
N VAL A 50 -10.79 -17.79 9.03
CA VAL A 50 -10.56 -16.41 9.48
C VAL A 50 -11.10 -15.44 8.44
N GLU A 51 -11.71 -14.36 8.90
CA GLU A 51 -12.22 -13.28 8.06
C GLU A 51 -11.08 -12.33 7.67
N ASN A 52 -10.80 -12.17 6.37
CA ASN A 52 -9.71 -11.31 5.88
C ASN A 52 -10.04 -10.68 4.52
N GLY A 53 -11.14 -9.92 4.48
CA GLY A 53 -11.64 -9.34 3.23
C GLY A 53 -11.96 -10.43 2.20
N SER A 54 -11.38 -10.32 0.99
CA SER A 54 -11.57 -11.29 -0.10
C SER A 54 -10.61 -12.48 -0.05
N LYS A 55 -9.58 -12.46 0.81
CA LYS A 55 -8.63 -13.55 0.95
C LYS A 55 -9.16 -14.57 1.97
N GLU A 56 -9.11 -15.85 1.62
CA GLU A 56 -9.41 -16.91 2.58
C GLU A 56 -8.18 -17.18 3.45
N LEU A 57 -8.33 -16.97 4.75
CA LEU A 57 -7.35 -17.34 5.77
C LEU A 57 -7.90 -18.48 6.64
N TYR A 58 -6.99 -19.32 7.10
CA TYR A 58 -7.29 -20.51 7.89
C TYR A 58 -6.35 -20.56 9.09
N LEU A 59 -6.85 -21.02 10.24
CA LEU A 59 -6.02 -21.22 11.42
C LEU A 59 -5.18 -22.49 11.23
N ASP A 60 -3.86 -22.36 11.39
CA ASP A 60 -2.93 -23.48 11.42
C ASP A 60 -2.63 -23.86 12.87
N ALA A 61 -3.36 -24.86 13.37
CA ALA A 61 -3.21 -25.31 14.75
C ALA A 61 -1.84 -25.95 15.01
N GLY A 62 -1.16 -26.45 13.98
CA GLY A 62 0.20 -27.00 14.10
C GLY A 62 1.27 -25.94 14.30
N ALA A 63 0.98 -24.68 13.98
CA ALA A 63 1.86 -23.53 14.20
C ALA A 63 1.66 -22.86 15.58
N ILE A 64 0.64 -23.25 16.35
CA ILE A 64 0.35 -22.66 17.66
C ILE A 64 1.14 -23.38 18.74
N ASP A 65 1.94 -22.62 19.49
CA ASP A 65 2.75 -23.13 20.60
C ASP A 65 1.90 -23.82 21.67
N ASP A 66 2.37 -24.97 22.17
CA ASP A 66 1.67 -25.78 23.17
C ASP A 66 1.27 -24.97 24.42
N THR A 67 2.10 -24.01 24.82
CA THR A 67 1.81 -23.13 25.97
C THR A 67 0.55 -22.31 25.77
N VAL A 68 0.22 -21.90 24.53
CA VAL A 68 -0.96 -21.07 24.22
C VAL A 68 -2.25 -21.79 24.59
N TRP A 69 -2.33 -23.10 24.35
CA TRP A 69 -3.54 -23.90 24.59
C TRP A 69 -3.91 -24.02 26.07
N PHE A 70 -2.92 -23.94 26.95
CA PHE A 70 -3.06 -24.25 28.38
C PHE A 70 -2.85 -23.03 29.29
N ARG A 71 -2.78 -21.81 28.74
CA ARG A 71 -2.60 -20.60 29.56
C ARG A 71 -3.75 -20.38 30.52
N SER A 72 -3.41 -20.03 31.74
CA SER A 72 -4.40 -19.65 32.75
C SER A 72 -4.91 -18.22 32.53
N VAL A 73 -6.10 -17.90 33.03
CA VAL A 73 -6.64 -16.53 32.98
C VAL A 73 -5.68 -15.49 33.60
N PRO A 74 -5.01 -15.74 34.75
CA PRO A 74 -3.99 -14.85 35.28
C PRO A 74 -2.79 -14.65 34.34
N GLU A 75 -2.32 -15.72 33.68
CA GLU A 75 -1.21 -15.63 32.73
C GLU A 75 -1.58 -14.81 31.50
N ILE A 76 -2.77 -15.05 30.92
CA ILE A 76 -3.31 -14.24 29.83
C ILE A 76 -3.37 -12.77 30.25
N ARG A 77 -3.85 -12.49 31.46
CA ARG A 77 -3.91 -11.12 32.00
C ARG A 77 -2.54 -10.44 32.04
N GLU A 78 -1.49 -11.14 32.45
CA GLU A 78 -0.12 -10.60 32.42
C GLU A 78 0.43 -10.37 31.01
N ILE A 79 0.04 -11.21 30.03
CA ILE A 79 0.43 -11.00 28.63
C ILE A 79 -0.26 -9.76 28.06
N LEU A 80 -1.53 -9.57 28.37
CA LEU A 80 -2.29 -8.40 27.94
C LEU A 80 -1.75 -7.13 28.60
N TYR A 81 -1.58 -7.15 29.92
CA TYR A 81 -1.32 -5.96 30.71
C TYR A 81 -0.43 -6.25 31.92
N ARG A 82 0.76 -5.63 31.93
CA ARG A 82 1.60 -5.54 33.13
C ARG A 82 1.58 -4.11 33.64
N ASN A 83 1.38 -3.96 34.95
CA ASN A 83 1.43 -2.65 35.60
C ASN A 83 2.80 -2.00 35.37
N ARG A 84 2.78 -0.68 35.20
CA ARG A 84 4.01 0.11 35.28
C ARG A 84 4.62 -0.04 36.68
N LYS A 85 5.95 0.00 36.75
CA LYS A 85 6.66 0.12 38.01
C LYS A 85 6.30 1.46 38.67
N SER A 86 6.56 1.59 39.96
CA SER A 86 6.30 2.82 40.73
C SER A 86 7.00 4.06 40.17
N ASP A 87 8.07 3.88 39.37
CA ASP A 87 8.79 4.92 38.66
C ASP A 87 8.17 5.31 37.30
N GLY A 88 7.03 4.72 36.93
CA GLY A 88 6.35 4.95 35.65
C GLY A 88 6.92 4.18 34.46
N SER A 89 8.01 3.41 34.63
CA SER A 89 8.60 2.58 33.57
C SER A 89 7.86 1.24 33.40
N TYR A 90 7.93 0.65 32.21
CA TYR A 90 7.39 -0.69 32.00
C TYR A 90 8.37 -1.77 32.49
N PRO A 91 7.87 -2.91 33.01
CA PRO A 91 8.70 -4.08 33.31
C PRO A 91 9.47 -4.56 32.07
N ILE A 92 10.59 -5.26 32.29
CA ILE A 92 11.43 -5.79 31.20
C ILE A 92 10.64 -6.79 30.37
N GLN A 93 9.80 -7.61 31.04
CA GLN A 93 8.96 -8.59 30.38
C GLN A 93 7.96 -7.94 29.40
N PHE A 94 7.62 -8.70 28.37
CA PHE A 94 6.67 -8.30 27.34
C PHE A 94 5.24 -8.22 27.88
N SER A 95 4.49 -7.26 27.34
CA SER A 95 3.04 -7.19 27.45
C SER A 95 2.47 -6.37 26.29
N LEU A 96 1.25 -6.69 25.86
CA LEU A 96 0.61 -5.97 24.75
C LEU A 96 0.36 -4.50 25.08
N ASN A 97 0.03 -4.16 26.32
CA ASN A 97 -0.11 -2.76 26.74
C ASN A 97 1.19 -1.94 26.58
N LYS A 98 2.35 -2.55 26.84
CA LYS A 98 3.67 -1.94 26.65
C LYS A 98 3.93 -1.71 25.17
N PHE A 99 3.57 -2.68 24.34
CA PHE A 99 3.71 -2.58 22.90
C PHE A 99 2.83 -1.47 22.31
N LEU A 100 1.53 -1.42 22.65
CA LEU A 100 0.63 -0.35 22.22
C LEU A 100 1.16 1.03 22.63
N PHE A 101 1.68 1.15 23.86
CA PHE A 101 2.31 2.38 24.31
C PHE A 101 3.55 2.77 23.49
N GLN A 102 4.40 1.81 23.10
CA GLN A 102 5.55 2.04 22.22
C GLN A 102 5.15 2.46 20.79
N LEU A 103 3.94 2.11 20.36
CA LEU A 103 3.32 2.61 19.13
C LEU A 103 2.70 4.00 19.28
N GLY A 104 2.70 4.59 20.48
CA GLY A 104 2.05 5.88 20.76
C GLY A 104 0.57 5.78 21.13
N LEU A 105 0.00 4.56 21.17
CA LEU A 105 -1.38 4.32 21.59
C LEU A 105 -1.44 4.22 23.11
N LYS A 106 -1.79 5.34 23.75
CA LYS A 106 -1.86 5.43 25.21
C LYS A 106 -3.17 4.84 25.72
N GLU A 107 -3.07 4.20 26.88
CA GLU A 107 -4.26 3.80 27.65
C GLU A 107 -5.08 5.05 27.97
N PRO A 108 -6.38 5.05 27.62
CA PRO A 108 -7.21 6.21 27.83
C PRO A 108 -7.66 6.34 29.29
N ILE A 109 -7.81 7.59 29.73
CA ILE A 109 -8.27 7.94 31.08
C ILE A 109 -9.80 7.81 31.20
N ASP A 110 -10.52 7.90 30.08
CA ASP A 110 -11.98 7.79 30.02
C ASP A 110 -12.45 6.34 29.78
N SER A 111 -13.46 5.95 30.57
CA SER A 111 -14.24 4.71 30.46
C SER A 111 -14.70 4.34 29.05
N LYS A 112 -15.08 5.31 28.20
CA LYS A 112 -15.56 5.04 26.83
C LYS A 112 -14.42 4.55 25.92
N ASN A 113 -13.27 5.20 25.99
CA ASN A 113 -12.08 4.83 25.23
C ASN A 113 -11.41 3.55 25.77
N ASN A 114 -11.65 3.18 27.02
CA ASN A 114 -11.17 1.92 27.60
C ASN A 114 -11.74 0.69 26.86
N THR A 115 -12.95 0.80 26.31
CA THR A 115 -13.56 -0.30 25.52
C THR A 115 -12.78 -0.56 24.23
N GLU A 116 -12.51 0.48 23.43
CA GLU A 116 -11.73 0.35 22.19
C GLU A 116 -10.33 -0.19 22.47
N TYR A 117 -9.71 0.29 23.55
CA TYR A 117 -8.40 -0.17 23.98
C TYR A 117 -8.39 -1.68 24.29
N LEU A 118 -9.38 -2.18 25.02
CA LEU A 118 -9.52 -3.61 25.31
C LEU A 118 -9.81 -4.45 24.05
N LYS A 119 -10.60 -3.93 23.11
CA LYS A 119 -10.84 -4.59 21.81
C LYS A 119 -9.57 -4.65 20.96
N LEU A 120 -8.74 -3.60 20.97
CA LEU A 120 -7.42 -3.63 20.33
C LEU A 120 -6.53 -4.70 20.98
N LEU A 121 -6.47 -4.76 22.32
CA LEU A 121 -5.71 -5.80 23.03
C LEU A 121 -6.18 -7.22 22.64
N TYR A 122 -7.49 -7.43 22.53
CA TYR A 122 -8.06 -8.69 22.05
C TYR A 122 -7.58 -9.03 20.64
N LEU A 123 -7.73 -8.11 19.69
CA LEU A 123 -7.30 -8.29 18.30
C LEU A 123 -5.81 -8.65 18.21
N PHE A 124 -4.96 -7.91 18.93
CA PHE A 124 -3.53 -8.16 18.94
C PHE A 124 -3.17 -9.53 19.55
N TYR A 125 -3.88 -9.96 20.60
CA TYR A 125 -3.67 -11.28 21.18
C TYR A 125 -4.04 -12.38 20.18
N ILE A 126 -5.23 -12.31 19.58
CA ILE A 126 -5.69 -13.32 18.61
C ILE A 126 -4.77 -13.36 17.38
N MET A 127 -4.43 -12.19 16.86
CA MET A 127 -3.52 -12.07 15.72
C MET A 127 -2.15 -12.69 16.02
N HIS A 128 -1.57 -12.41 17.19
CA HIS A 128 -0.20 -12.85 17.50
C HIS A 128 -0.11 -14.30 17.97
N TYR A 129 -1.13 -14.87 18.61
CA TYR A 129 -1.03 -16.23 19.17
C TYR A 129 -1.79 -17.29 18.39
N PHE A 130 -2.72 -16.90 17.50
CA PHE A 130 -3.51 -17.86 16.72
C PHE A 130 -3.37 -17.69 15.22
N ILE A 131 -3.40 -16.46 14.72
CA ILE A 131 -3.41 -16.21 13.26
C ILE A 131 -1.98 -16.21 12.71
N PHE A 132 -1.05 -15.56 13.40
CA PHE A 132 0.35 -15.43 12.99
C PHE A 132 1.35 -15.74 14.14
N PRO A 133 1.30 -16.95 14.75
CA PRO A 133 2.10 -17.31 15.94
C PRO A 133 3.63 -17.27 15.78
N HIS A 134 4.13 -17.35 14.54
CA HIS A 134 5.57 -17.31 14.24
C HIS A 134 6.03 -16.00 13.61
N GLN A 135 5.12 -15.05 13.38
CA GLN A 135 5.47 -13.75 12.82
C GLN A 135 5.51 -12.74 13.96
N ASN A 136 6.72 -12.28 14.29
CA ASN A 136 6.91 -11.32 15.37
C ASN A 136 6.66 -9.90 14.87
N LEU A 137 5.38 -9.57 14.68
CA LEU A 137 4.88 -8.25 14.27
C LEU A 137 5.40 -7.11 15.16
N PHE A 138 5.82 -7.45 16.38
CA PHE A 138 6.24 -6.51 17.41
C PHE A 138 7.72 -6.13 17.32
N LYS A 139 8.55 -6.92 16.64
CA LYS A 139 9.99 -6.66 16.58
C LYS A 139 10.33 -5.47 15.66
N ASN A 140 9.47 -5.21 14.67
CA ASN A 140 9.72 -4.27 13.57
C ASN A 140 8.92 -2.96 13.68
N TRP A 141 7.96 -2.86 14.60
CA TRP A 141 7.07 -1.71 14.72
C TRP A 141 7.39 -0.85 15.95
N LYS A 142 8.24 0.17 15.79
CA LYS A 142 8.54 1.16 16.84
C LYS A 142 8.35 2.56 16.28
N HIS A 143 7.54 3.40 16.96
CA HIS A 143 7.22 4.75 16.47
C HIS A 143 8.47 5.62 16.17
N GLN A 144 9.52 5.50 16.97
CA GLN A 144 10.72 6.35 16.86
C GLN A 144 11.83 5.75 15.98
N ASN A 145 11.81 4.43 15.78
CA ASN A 145 12.83 3.68 15.06
C ASN A 145 12.17 2.68 14.12
N PHE A 146 11.19 3.12 13.33
CA PHE A 146 10.83 2.36 12.15
C PHE A 146 12.07 2.40 11.26
N ASP A 147 12.83 1.30 11.26
CA ASP A 147 13.99 1.14 10.41
C ASP A 147 13.49 0.88 8.98
N PHE A 148 12.99 1.94 8.36
CA PHE A 148 12.53 1.95 6.98
C PHE A 148 13.71 1.71 6.01
N GLU A 149 14.97 1.70 6.49
CA GLU A 149 16.14 1.33 5.68
C GLU A 149 16.24 -0.18 5.45
N GLN A 150 15.64 -1.02 6.30
CA GLN A 150 15.53 -2.47 6.09
C GLN A 150 14.27 -2.81 5.28
N GLY A 151 14.22 -2.25 4.06
CA GLY A 151 13.04 -2.15 3.18
C GLY A 151 12.29 -3.45 2.87
N TYR A 152 11.31 -3.33 1.96
CA TYR A 152 10.29 -4.34 1.60
C TYR A 152 10.75 -5.80 1.42
N ASP A 153 12.04 -6.07 1.22
CA ASP A 153 12.60 -7.43 1.14
C ASP A 153 12.49 -8.21 2.45
N ASP A 154 12.61 -7.55 3.62
CA ASP A 154 12.27 -8.15 4.91
C ASP A 154 10.77 -7.96 5.24
N GLY A 155 10.12 -6.97 4.59
CA GLY A 155 8.69 -6.67 4.70
C GLY A 155 7.73 -7.64 3.97
N ALA A 156 8.24 -8.50 3.10
CA ALA A 156 7.43 -9.56 2.49
C ALA A 156 6.93 -10.61 3.52
N LEU A 157 7.62 -10.74 4.66
CA LEU A 157 7.19 -11.56 5.80
C LEU A 157 6.09 -10.90 6.65
N ASP A 158 5.92 -9.56 6.57
CA ASP A 158 5.01 -8.78 7.44
C ASP A 158 3.80 -8.16 6.72
N ALA A 159 3.71 -8.27 5.38
CA ALA A 159 2.65 -7.64 4.60
C ALA A 159 1.25 -8.22 4.88
N GLU A 160 1.16 -9.53 5.12
CA GLU A 160 -0.11 -10.23 5.35
C GLU A 160 -0.74 -9.90 6.72
N PRO A 161 0.01 -9.92 7.83
CA PRO A 161 -0.49 -9.46 9.13
C PRO A 161 -0.91 -8.00 9.16
N LEU A 162 -0.14 -7.12 8.52
CA LEU A 162 -0.49 -5.71 8.41
C LEU A 162 -1.80 -5.52 7.63
N LEU A 163 -1.97 -6.25 6.53
CA LEU A 163 -3.21 -6.24 5.75
C LEU A 163 -4.38 -6.81 6.55
N PHE A 164 -4.17 -7.90 7.28
CA PHE A 164 -5.16 -8.49 8.15
C PHE A 164 -5.62 -7.48 9.20
N LEU A 165 -4.68 -6.85 9.90
CA LEU A 165 -4.95 -5.82 10.90
C LEU A 165 -5.74 -4.64 10.31
N MET A 166 -5.33 -4.11 9.16
CA MET A 166 -6.08 -3.05 8.47
C MET A 166 -7.51 -3.49 8.11
N ASN A 167 -7.68 -4.70 7.59
CA ASN A 167 -9.00 -5.24 7.27
C ASN A 167 -9.89 -5.39 8.52
N GLN A 168 -9.33 -5.82 9.66
CA GLN A 168 -10.08 -5.88 10.92
C GLN A 168 -10.47 -4.49 11.42
N LEU A 169 -9.56 -3.52 11.38
CA LEU A 169 -9.84 -2.14 11.80
C LEU A 169 -10.91 -1.47 10.92
N LEU A 170 -10.87 -1.71 9.61
CA LEU A 170 -11.84 -1.20 8.64
C LEU A 170 -13.19 -1.96 8.63
N SER A 171 -13.29 -3.07 9.36
CA SER A 171 -14.59 -3.76 9.53
C SER A 171 -15.58 -2.96 10.38
N ASN A 172 -15.07 -2.03 11.19
CA ASN A 172 -15.89 -1.06 11.90
C ASN A 172 -16.29 0.07 10.94
N PHE A 173 -17.59 0.21 10.69
CA PHE A 173 -18.13 1.16 9.70
C PHE A 173 -17.79 2.62 10.03
N ASP A 174 -17.91 3.02 11.29
CA ASP A 174 -17.63 4.40 11.73
C ASP A 174 -16.12 4.72 11.56
N ALA A 175 -15.27 3.74 11.85
CA ALA A 175 -13.83 3.86 11.64
C ALA A 175 -13.48 3.93 10.14
N LEU A 176 -14.15 3.13 9.30
CA LEU A 176 -13.99 3.17 7.85
C LEU A 176 -14.40 4.53 7.28
N GLU A 177 -15.58 5.04 7.64
CA GLU A 177 -16.08 6.33 7.15
C GLU A 177 -15.13 7.46 7.55
N SER A 178 -14.74 7.51 8.83
CA SER A 178 -13.79 8.51 9.34
C SER A 178 -12.44 8.42 8.63
N TYR A 179 -11.91 7.21 8.45
CA TYR A 179 -10.66 6.97 7.72
C TYR A 179 -10.74 7.45 6.26
N CYS A 180 -11.86 7.19 5.58
CA CYS A 180 -12.07 7.59 4.19
C CYS A 180 -12.09 9.12 4.03
N LEU A 181 -12.81 9.84 4.91
CA LEU A 181 -12.90 11.30 4.89
C LEU A 181 -11.53 11.97 5.10
N HIS A 182 -10.78 11.50 6.09
CA HIS A 182 -9.42 11.96 6.35
C HIS A 182 -8.50 11.77 5.14
N HIS A 183 -8.59 10.62 4.49
CA HIS A 183 -7.75 10.33 3.33
C HIS A 183 -8.08 11.22 2.14
N ILE A 184 -9.36 11.58 1.92
CA ILE A 184 -9.73 12.58 0.91
C ILE A 184 -9.02 13.91 1.16
N ALA A 185 -9.02 14.38 2.41
CA ALA A 185 -8.47 15.68 2.77
C ALA A 185 -6.96 15.73 2.48
N ILE A 186 -6.20 14.74 2.98
CA ILE A 186 -4.75 14.64 2.72
C ILE A 186 -4.48 14.48 1.23
N ASP A 187 -5.19 13.59 0.52
CA ASP A 187 -5.00 13.41 -0.92
C ASP A 187 -5.27 14.71 -1.70
N SER A 188 -6.26 15.51 -1.28
CA SER A 188 -6.51 16.82 -1.87
C SER A 188 -5.32 17.77 -1.69
N MET A 189 -4.76 17.85 -0.48
CA MET A 189 -3.59 18.68 -0.18
C MET A 189 -2.36 18.22 -0.96
N MET A 190 -2.12 16.91 -1.02
CA MET A 190 -0.99 16.33 -1.76
C MET A 190 -1.08 16.59 -3.27
N ASN A 191 -2.28 16.51 -3.84
CA ASN A 191 -2.48 16.83 -5.26
C ASN A 191 -2.26 18.33 -5.54
N SER A 192 -2.73 19.22 -4.67
CA SER A 192 -2.44 20.65 -4.77
C SER A 192 -0.94 20.94 -4.67
N LEU A 193 -0.23 20.26 -3.76
CA LEU A 193 1.22 20.39 -3.61
C LEU A 193 1.96 19.90 -4.86
N ASN A 194 1.53 18.76 -5.42
CA ASN A 194 2.11 18.24 -6.66
C ASN A 194 1.92 19.22 -7.84
N GLY A 195 0.69 19.75 -8.01
CA GLY A 195 0.41 20.76 -9.04
C GLY A 195 1.31 21.99 -8.88
N PHE A 196 1.48 22.48 -7.65
CA PHE A 196 2.37 23.59 -7.36
C PHE A 196 3.83 23.29 -7.74
N ILE A 197 4.37 22.12 -7.38
CA ILE A 197 5.76 21.71 -7.69
C ILE A 197 5.97 21.53 -9.20
N VAL A 198 4.99 20.96 -9.90
CA VAL A 198 5.11 20.63 -11.33
C VAL A 198 4.96 21.88 -12.19
N GLU A 199 3.94 22.71 -11.92
CA GLU A 199 3.53 23.80 -12.79
C GLU A 199 4.02 25.17 -12.31
N ASN A 200 4.58 25.28 -11.10
CA ASN A 200 4.93 26.55 -10.45
C ASN A 200 3.75 27.55 -10.40
N GLN A 201 2.50 27.06 -10.44
CA GLN A 201 1.30 27.90 -10.43
C GLN A 201 0.52 27.75 -9.12
N ARG A 202 0.03 28.89 -8.61
CA ARG A 202 -0.78 28.99 -7.40
C ARG A 202 -2.18 28.42 -7.67
N MET A 203 -2.46 27.21 -7.18
CA MET A 203 -3.83 26.69 -7.18
C MET A 203 -4.62 27.25 -5.98
N PRO A 204 -5.88 27.69 -6.17
CA PRO A 204 -6.76 28.05 -5.07
C PRO A 204 -7.11 26.78 -4.26
N ILE A 205 -6.79 26.81 -2.97
CA ILE A 205 -7.01 25.70 -2.05
C ILE A 205 -8.30 26.00 -1.26
N SER A 206 -9.33 25.16 -1.45
CA SER A 206 -10.52 25.17 -0.60
C SER A 206 -10.52 23.91 0.25
N ILE A 207 -9.92 23.99 1.44
CA ILE A 207 -10.00 22.89 2.41
C ILE A 207 -11.25 23.09 3.25
N ARG A 208 -12.14 22.10 3.24
CA ARG A 208 -13.24 22.05 4.21
C ARG A 208 -12.67 21.54 5.52
N ASP A 209 -12.87 22.28 6.60
CA ASP A 209 -12.53 21.83 7.94
C ASP A 209 -13.56 20.78 8.36
N TYR A 210 -13.13 19.53 8.42
CA TYR A 210 -13.92 18.43 8.96
C TYR A 210 -13.43 18.17 10.38
N GLU A 211 -14.30 18.35 11.38
CA GLU A 211 -14.04 17.80 12.71
C GLU A 211 -14.22 16.29 12.63
N VAL A 212 -13.16 15.54 12.94
CA VAL A 212 -13.20 14.08 12.85
C VAL A 212 -12.87 13.44 14.20
N PRO A 213 -13.56 12.34 14.58
CA PRO A 213 -13.29 11.66 15.83
C PRO A 213 -11.86 11.11 15.91
N HIS A 214 -11.15 11.43 16.99
CA HIS A 214 -9.80 10.94 17.26
C HIS A 214 -9.84 9.64 18.10
N THR A 215 -10.35 8.55 17.53
CA THR A 215 -10.44 7.25 18.23
C THR A 215 -9.12 6.47 18.19
N LEU A 216 -8.95 5.49 19.10
CA LEU A 216 -7.73 4.66 19.13
C LEU A 216 -7.63 3.77 17.88
N ILE A 217 -8.76 3.32 17.36
CA ILE A 217 -8.84 2.53 16.11
C ILE A 217 -8.35 3.37 14.93
N ILE A 218 -8.76 4.64 14.83
CA ILE A 218 -8.32 5.55 13.77
C ILE A 218 -6.83 5.86 13.89
N GLN A 219 -6.32 6.08 15.11
CA GLN A 219 -4.87 6.26 15.34
C GLN A 219 -4.07 5.03 14.89
N MET A 220 -4.59 3.82 15.15
CA MET A 220 -3.96 2.58 14.71
C MET A 220 -3.98 2.40 13.18
N LEU A 221 -5.11 2.71 12.54
CA LEU A 221 -5.21 2.72 11.07
C LEU A 221 -4.19 3.69 10.46
N TYR A 222 -4.05 4.87 11.04
CA TYR A 222 -3.07 5.86 10.57
C TYR A 222 -1.62 5.39 10.78
N LEU A 223 -1.30 4.74 11.90
CA LEU A 223 0.00 4.08 12.11
C LEU A 223 0.31 3.04 11.03
N CYS A 224 -0.65 2.16 10.74
CA CYS A 224 -0.52 1.13 9.70
C CYS A 224 -0.27 1.76 8.32
N ASN A 225 -1.00 2.84 8.01
CA ASN A 225 -0.89 3.53 6.75
C ASN A 225 0.44 4.29 6.60
N ARG A 226 0.89 5.01 7.65
CA ARG A 226 2.21 5.66 7.69
C ARG A 226 3.32 4.67 7.42
N TYR A 227 3.28 3.51 8.06
CA TYR A 227 4.28 2.48 7.85
C TYR A 227 4.36 2.05 6.37
N ASN A 228 3.20 1.76 5.77
CA ASN A 228 3.13 1.38 4.35
C ASN A 228 3.66 2.48 3.43
N ILE A 229 3.28 3.74 3.66
CA ILE A 229 3.67 4.87 2.80
C ILE A 229 5.15 5.19 2.95
N CYS A 230 5.67 5.24 4.17
CA CYS A 230 7.09 5.53 4.41
C CYS A 230 7.99 4.44 3.85
N ALA A 231 7.67 3.16 4.07
CA ALA A 231 8.43 2.05 3.48
C ALA A 231 8.44 2.14 1.94
N TYR A 232 7.28 2.39 1.33
CA TYR A 232 7.17 2.57 -0.11
C TYR A 232 7.99 3.77 -0.64
N CYS A 233 7.84 4.95 -0.03
CA CYS A 233 8.58 6.15 -0.41
C CYS A 233 10.08 5.96 -0.27
N GLN A 234 10.54 5.20 0.74
CA GLN A 234 11.95 4.94 0.96
C GLN A 234 12.55 4.00 -0.07
N ASP A 235 11.88 2.89 -0.38
CA ASP A 235 12.34 1.96 -1.42
C ASP A 235 12.41 2.65 -2.78
N LEU A 236 11.42 3.49 -3.05
CA LEU A 236 11.38 4.29 -4.27
C LEU A 236 12.44 5.38 -4.29
N ARG A 237 12.69 6.07 -3.17
CA ARG A 237 13.78 7.05 -3.06
C ARG A 237 15.13 6.36 -3.28
N LYS A 238 15.36 5.18 -2.69
CA LYS A 238 16.56 4.38 -2.94
C LYS A 238 16.68 4.05 -4.42
N THR A 239 15.58 3.65 -5.06
CA THR A 239 15.51 3.39 -6.50
C THR A 239 15.94 4.59 -7.32
N LEU A 240 15.40 5.78 -7.02
CA LEU A 240 15.68 7.02 -7.73
C LEU A 240 17.09 7.58 -7.46
N THR A 241 17.65 7.33 -6.27
CA THR A 241 18.98 7.82 -5.87
C THR A 241 20.11 6.86 -6.25
N SER A 242 19.82 5.56 -6.40
CA SER A 242 20.78 4.55 -6.86
C SER A 242 20.90 4.48 -8.38
N ILE A 243 20.28 5.41 -9.12
CA ILE A 243 20.22 5.38 -10.57
C ILE A 243 21.62 5.60 -11.17
N VAL A 244 22.23 4.53 -11.67
CA VAL A 244 23.00 4.57 -12.91
C VAL A 244 22.03 4.12 -14.00
N LEU A 245 21.47 5.05 -14.78
CA LEU A 245 20.41 4.78 -15.77
C LEU A 245 20.76 3.62 -16.71
N GLU A 246 22.05 3.53 -17.05
CA GLU A 246 22.64 2.56 -17.96
C GLU A 246 22.65 1.12 -17.39
N GLU A 247 22.61 0.95 -16.07
CA GLU A 247 22.52 -0.38 -15.43
C GLU A 247 21.08 -0.90 -15.35
N ILE A 248 20.10 0.01 -15.32
CA ILE A 248 18.67 -0.29 -15.12
C ILE A 248 17.97 -0.51 -16.45
N ILE A 249 18.26 0.35 -17.45
CA ILE A 249 17.77 0.22 -18.83
C ILE A 249 19.00 0.00 -19.70
N PRO A 250 19.44 -1.27 -19.87
CA PRO A 250 20.61 -1.55 -20.70
C PRO A 250 20.33 -1.09 -22.13
N THR A 251 21.39 -0.65 -22.81
CA THR A 251 21.31 -0.27 -24.23
C THR A 251 20.60 -1.38 -25.01
N PRO A 252 19.52 -1.06 -25.73
CA PRO A 252 18.74 -2.07 -26.43
C PRO A 252 19.58 -2.80 -27.48
N ASN A 253 19.49 -4.13 -27.50
CA ASN A 253 19.98 -4.93 -28.63
C ASN A 253 19.14 -4.70 -29.90
N VAL A 254 17.85 -4.40 -29.72
CA VAL A 254 16.90 -4.07 -30.78
C VAL A 254 16.45 -2.62 -30.59
N PRO A 255 16.98 -1.66 -31.38
CA PRO A 255 16.59 -0.26 -31.27
C PRO A 255 15.12 -0.05 -31.66
N PRO A 256 14.49 1.07 -31.26
CA PRO A 256 13.15 1.39 -31.71
C PRO A 256 13.12 1.53 -33.24
N PHE A 257 12.02 1.07 -33.86
CA PHE A 257 11.85 1.20 -35.29
C PHE A 257 11.63 2.68 -35.65
N PRO A 258 12.36 3.24 -36.64
CA PRO A 258 12.37 4.69 -36.89
C PRO A 258 10.98 5.31 -37.14
N ASN A 259 10.09 4.56 -37.77
CA ASN A 259 8.72 4.99 -38.06
C ASN A 259 7.84 5.12 -36.80
N TRP A 260 8.15 4.42 -35.72
CA TRP A 260 7.31 4.42 -34.51
C TRP A 260 7.37 5.73 -33.72
N LYS A 261 8.43 6.53 -33.88
CA LYS A 261 8.57 7.82 -33.19
C LYS A 261 7.44 8.79 -33.57
N TYR A 262 6.99 8.74 -34.82
CA TYR A 262 5.98 9.64 -35.38
C TYR A 262 4.66 8.94 -35.74
N GLN A 263 4.59 7.62 -35.54
CA GLN A 263 3.39 6.85 -35.82
C GLN A 263 2.46 6.85 -34.61
N TYR A 264 1.28 7.43 -34.79
CA TYR A 264 0.16 7.25 -33.87
C TYR A 264 -0.64 6.02 -34.27
N LEU A 265 -1.15 5.29 -33.27
CA LEU A 265 -2.01 4.14 -33.41
C LEU A 265 -3.40 4.50 -32.90
N ARG A 266 -4.42 4.21 -33.72
CA ARG A 266 -5.81 4.24 -33.24
C ARG A 266 -6.01 3.08 -32.27
N MET A 267 -6.99 3.25 -31.39
CA MET A 267 -7.30 2.24 -30.35
C MET A 267 -7.65 0.88 -30.95
N GLU A 268 -8.25 0.86 -32.14
CA GLU A 268 -8.59 -0.34 -32.91
C GLU A 268 -7.37 -1.05 -33.51
N GLU A 269 -6.27 -0.33 -33.74
CA GLU A 269 -5.05 -0.83 -34.37
C GLU A 269 -4.08 -1.47 -33.36
N LEU A 270 -4.30 -1.27 -32.07
CA LEU A 270 -3.43 -1.75 -31.00
C LEU A 270 -3.23 -3.27 -31.02
N ASP A 271 -4.30 -4.03 -31.23
CA ASP A 271 -4.22 -5.49 -31.24
C ASP A 271 -3.42 -6.01 -32.44
N ALA A 272 -3.54 -5.36 -33.60
CA ALA A 272 -2.72 -5.67 -34.77
C ALA A 272 -1.25 -5.32 -34.54
N PHE A 273 -0.98 -4.16 -33.92
CA PHE A 273 0.35 -3.72 -33.56
C PHE A 273 1.06 -4.70 -32.61
N PHE A 274 0.36 -5.16 -31.55
CA PHE A 274 0.90 -6.11 -30.57
C PHE A 274 1.23 -7.50 -31.17
N MET A 275 0.61 -7.85 -32.30
CA MET A 275 0.89 -9.10 -33.04
C MET A 275 2.05 -8.98 -34.04
N SER A 276 2.58 -7.78 -34.25
CA SER A 276 3.66 -7.53 -35.21
C SER A 276 5.00 -8.12 -34.74
N ASN A 277 5.83 -8.55 -35.71
CA ASN A 277 7.18 -9.03 -35.41
C ASN A 277 8.04 -7.94 -34.78
N ALA A 278 7.94 -6.71 -35.30
CA ALA A 278 8.67 -5.55 -34.83
C ALA A 278 8.39 -5.29 -33.33
N PHE A 279 7.11 -5.31 -32.92
CA PHE A 279 6.71 -5.17 -31.52
C PHE A 279 7.32 -6.26 -30.63
N TYR A 280 7.22 -7.52 -31.05
CA TYR A 280 7.78 -8.63 -30.29
C TYR A 280 9.30 -8.53 -30.13
N TRP A 281 10.02 -8.25 -31.22
CA TRP A 281 11.48 -8.14 -31.22
C TRP A 281 11.96 -7.00 -30.32
N PHE A 282 11.30 -5.85 -30.39
CA PHE A 282 11.60 -4.71 -29.53
C PHE A 282 11.32 -5.02 -28.06
N CYS A 283 10.13 -5.53 -27.70
CA CYS A 283 9.79 -5.75 -26.30
C CYS A 283 10.61 -6.88 -25.65
N THR A 284 10.98 -7.91 -26.42
CA THR A 284 11.74 -9.05 -25.89
C THR A 284 13.25 -8.91 -26.08
N GLN A 285 13.70 -7.87 -26.80
CA GLN A 285 15.09 -7.63 -27.16
C GLN A 285 15.75 -8.86 -27.84
N SER A 286 14.97 -9.53 -28.70
CA SER A 286 15.36 -10.75 -29.42
C SER A 286 15.27 -10.53 -30.93
N THR A 287 16.29 -10.97 -31.66
CA THR A 287 16.35 -10.94 -33.14
C THR A 287 15.96 -12.27 -33.78
N LYS A 288 15.53 -13.27 -32.99
CA LYS A 288 15.18 -14.60 -33.52
C LYS A 288 13.84 -14.54 -34.27
N ASN A 289 13.73 -15.32 -35.34
CA ASN A 289 12.45 -15.57 -36.00
C ASN A 289 11.52 -16.34 -35.06
N VAL A 290 10.33 -15.80 -34.83
CA VAL A 290 9.40 -16.26 -33.79
C VAL A 290 8.12 -16.77 -34.44
N ALA A 291 7.67 -17.96 -34.01
CA ALA A 291 6.44 -18.56 -34.51
C ALA A 291 5.22 -17.70 -34.13
N SER A 292 4.18 -17.70 -34.98
CA SER A 292 2.94 -16.94 -34.73
C SER A 292 2.32 -17.24 -33.34
N ARG A 293 2.40 -18.50 -32.89
CA ARG A 293 1.90 -18.95 -31.58
C ARG A 293 2.58 -18.26 -30.40
N GLU A 294 3.87 -17.96 -30.48
CA GLU A 294 4.61 -17.29 -29.42
C GLU A 294 4.28 -15.79 -29.36
N ARG A 295 4.07 -15.16 -30.53
CA ARG A 295 3.59 -13.77 -30.61
C ARG A 295 2.19 -13.62 -30.02
N ILE A 296 1.28 -14.55 -30.32
CA ILE A 296 -0.07 -14.57 -29.74
C ILE A 296 -0.01 -14.69 -28.20
N LYS A 297 0.85 -15.58 -27.67
CA LYS A 297 1.05 -15.71 -26.23
C LYS A 297 1.60 -14.44 -25.60
N PHE A 298 2.52 -13.74 -26.28
CA PHE A 298 3.08 -12.48 -25.80
C PHE A 298 2.03 -11.36 -25.80
N ALA A 299 1.25 -11.22 -26.87
CA ALA A 299 0.16 -10.24 -26.98
C ALA A 299 -0.93 -10.44 -25.89
N GLN A 300 -1.07 -11.66 -25.36
CA GLN A 300 -2.00 -11.99 -24.28
C GLN A 300 -1.38 -11.94 -22.87
N ASN A 301 -0.10 -11.55 -22.76
CA ASN A 301 0.60 -11.51 -21.48
C ASN A 301 0.10 -10.37 -20.59
N ASN A 302 0.44 -10.45 -19.29
CA ASN A 302 0.20 -9.44 -18.28
C ASN A 302 0.79 -8.07 -18.65
N ALA A 303 1.91 -8.01 -19.37
CA ALA A 303 2.50 -6.74 -19.81
C ALA A 303 1.55 -5.95 -20.73
N VAL A 304 0.99 -6.61 -21.75
CA VAL A 304 0.02 -5.99 -22.67
C VAL A 304 -1.31 -5.73 -21.98
N LYS A 305 -1.75 -6.63 -21.09
CA LYS A 305 -2.96 -6.40 -20.26
C LYS A 305 -2.81 -5.18 -19.35
N ASN A 306 -1.62 -4.96 -18.80
CA ASN A 306 -1.33 -3.81 -17.95
C ASN A 306 -1.43 -2.50 -18.75
N LEU A 307 -0.79 -2.41 -19.93
CA LEU A 307 -0.96 -1.26 -20.81
C LEU A 307 -2.43 -0.99 -21.17
N LYS A 308 -3.20 -2.03 -21.51
CA LYS A 308 -4.65 -1.87 -21.79
C LYS A 308 -5.42 -1.35 -20.58
N GLN A 309 -5.05 -1.76 -19.37
CA GLN A 309 -5.64 -1.23 -18.15
C GLN A 309 -5.26 0.24 -17.93
N MET A 310 -4.01 0.61 -18.18
CA MET A 310 -3.55 1.99 -18.08
C MET A 310 -4.24 2.90 -19.10
N ILE A 311 -4.47 2.43 -20.33
CA ILE A 311 -5.25 3.16 -21.34
C ILE A 311 -6.68 3.40 -20.85
N LYS A 312 -7.32 2.41 -20.22
CA LYS A 312 -8.65 2.60 -19.62
C LYS A 312 -8.62 3.65 -18.51
N ASN A 313 -7.62 3.57 -17.65
CA ASN A 313 -7.42 4.53 -16.57
C ASN A 313 -7.23 5.96 -17.09
N ASP A 314 -6.45 6.10 -18.17
CA ASP A 314 -6.13 7.37 -18.80
C ASP A 314 -7.34 8.00 -19.52
N ARG A 315 -8.22 7.19 -20.12
CA ARG A 315 -9.52 7.67 -20.63
C ARG A 315 -10.37 8.30 -19.56
N ILE A 316 -10.43 7.66 -18.39
CA ILE A 316 -11.20 8.18 -17.26
C ILE A 316 -10.53 9.47 -16.74
N TRP A 317 -9.20 9.59 -16.78
CA TRP A 317 -8.47 10.82 -16.46
C TRP A 317 -8.83 11.98 -17.39
N MET A 318 -8.89 11.72 -18.71
CA MET A 318 -9.25 12.71 -19.73
C MET A 318 -10.70 13.19 -19.64
N GLU A 319 -11.58 12.50 -18.91
CA GLU A 319 -12.94 13.03 -18.61
C GLU A 319 -12.87 14.36 -17.84
N ASN A 320 -11.82 14.57 -17.03
CA ASN A 320 -11.66 15.72 -16.15
C ASN A 320 -10.43 16.59 -16.49
N ASN A 321 -9.58 16.18 -17.43
CA ASN A 321 -8.33 16.83 -17.77
C ASN A 321 -8.18 17.00 -19.28
N GLN A 322 -7.45 18.03 -19.71
CA GLN A 322 -7.30 18.36 -21.13
C GLN A 322 -6.45 17.35 -21.94
N SER A 323 -5.58 16.59 -21.27
CA SER A 323 -4.68 15.62 -21.92
C SER A 323 -4.47 14.36 -21.07
N GLY A 324 -4.34 13.21 -21.73
CA GLY A 324 -3.94 11.94 -21.13
C GLY A 324 -2.43 11.85 -20.91
N LEU A 325 -2.02 10.91 -20.06
CA LEU A 325 -0.61 10.57 -19.80
C LEU A 325 -0.02 9.65 -20.88
N LEU A 326 -0.86 8.80 -21.49
CA LEU A 326 -0.48 7.86 -22.55
C LEU A 326 -1.21 8.17 -23.87
N ILE A 327 -2.46 8.62 -23.78
CA ILE A 327 -3.37 8.86 -24.89
C ILE A 327 -3.41 10.35 -25.21
N GLU A 328 -3.45 10.65 -26.51
CA GLU A 328 -3.68 12.00 -27.03
C GLU A 328 -4.95 12.01 -27.89
N VAL A 329 -5.60 13.16 -28.00
CA VAL A 329 -6.76 13.35 -28.87
C VAL A 329 -6.32 14.16 -30.08
N ILE A 330 -6.19 13.49 -31.24
CA ILE A 330 -5.82 14.12 -32.51
C ILE A 330 -7.02 13.96 -33.45
N ASP A 331 -7.48 15.06 -34.06
CA ASP A 331 -8.62 15.06 -34.97
C ASP A 331 -9.90 14.40 -34.41
N LYS A 332 -10.14 14.58 -33.10
CA LYS A 332 -11.25 13.96 -32.34
C LYS A 332 -11.16 12.44 -32.19
N GLU A 333 -10.03 11.84 -32.52
CA GLU A 333 -9.77 10.42 -32.29
C GLU A 333 -8.76 10.24 -31.16
N GLU A 334 -9.02 9.27 -30.29
CA GLU A 334 -8.06 8.86 -29.26
C GLU A 334 -6.96 8.00 -29.88
N VAL A 335 -5.72 8.45 -29.71
CA VAL A 335 -4.54 7.80 -30.29
C VAL A 335 -3.43 7.63 -29.27
N ILE A 336 -2.54 6.67 -29.51
CA ILE A 336 -1.32 6.46 -28.72
C ILE A 336 -0.14 6.29 -29.67
N TYR A 337 0.99 6.93 -29.36
CA TYR A 337 2.21 6.73 -30.14
C TYR A 337 2.69 5.29 -30.06
N ALA A 338 3.00 4.68 -31.22
CA ALA A 338 3.45 3.30 -31.32
C ALA A 338 4.68 3.03 -30.44
N LEU A 339 5.62 3.98 -30.40
CA LEU A 339 6.81 3.88 -29.57
C LEU A 339 6.47 3.94 -28.06
N ARG A 340 5.56 4.83 -27.63
CA ARG A 340 5.12 4.91 -26.22
C ARG A 340 4.45 3.60 -25.77
N ALA A 341 3.58 3.04 -26.62
CA ALA A 341 2.95 1.74 -26.36
C ALA A 341 3.97 0.59 -26.27
N ALA A 342 4.95 0.56 -27.17
CA ALA A 342 5.99 -0.46 -27.19
C ALA A 342 6.91 -0.39 -25.96
N ILE A 343 7.29 0.82 -25.55
CA ILE A 343 8.13 1.02 -24.36
C ILE A 343 7.38 0.61 -23.11
N ALA A 344 6.12 1.02 -22.92
CA ALA A 344 5.35 0.58 -21.75
C ALA A 344 5.35 -0.95 -21.60
N VAL A 345 5.11 -1.68 -22.68
CA VAL A 345 5.14 -3.16 -22.63
C VAL A 345 6.54 -3.71 -22.39
N LYS A 346 7.57 -3.12 -23.00
CA LYS A 346 8.98 -3.50 -22.79
C LYS A 346 9.42 -3.25 -21.34
N THR A 347 9.19 -2.06 -20.80
CA THR A 347 9.50 -1.69 -19.42
C THR A 347 8.86 -2.69 -18.47
N TYR A 348 7.56 -2.97 -18.62
CA TYR A 348 6.88 -3.97 -17.80
C TYR A 348 7.51 -5.36 -17.94
N TRP A 349 7.84 -5.77 -19.15
CA TRP A 349 8.45 -7.07 -19.43
C TRP A 349 9.82 -7.22 -18.77
N ASP A 350 10.66 -6.19 -18.84
CA ASP A 350 12.00 -6.17 -18.25
C ASP A 350 11.93 -6.16 -16.72
N ILE A 351 11.02 -5.36 -16.16
CA ILE A 351 10.68 -5.42 -14.74
C ILE A 351 10.22 -6.82 -14.38
N ALA A 352 9.31 -7.39 -15.14
CA ALA A 352 8.79 -8.72 -14.91
C ALA A 352 9.85 -9.81 -15.16
N LYS A 353 11.03 -9.56 -15.69
CA LYS A 353 12.06 -10.59 -15.92
C LYS A 353 13.26 -10.42 -14.97
N ASN A 354 13.64 -9.19 -14.66
CA ASN A 354 14.79 -8.86 -13.84
C ASN A 354 14.37 -8.73 -12.37
N SER A 355 14.83 -9.64 -11.52
CA SER A 355 14.49 -9.67 -10.10
C SER A 355 14.86 -8.37 -9.38
N LYS A 356 15.97 -7.71 -9.75
CA LYS A 356 16.36 -6.42 -9.15
C LYS A 356 15.32 -5.33 -9.47
N LEU A 357 14.86 -5.24 -10.73
CA LEU A 357 13.78 -4.32 -11.12
C LEU A 357 12.41 -4.68 -10.51
N ARG A 358 12.11 -5.97 -10.32
CA ARG A 358 10.88 -6.40 -9.60
C ARG A 358 10.85 -5.92 -8.16
N LEU A 359 12.01 -5.81 -7.52
CA LEU A 359 12.15 -5.30 -6.15
C LEU A 359 11.94 -3.79 -6.11
N LEU A 360 12.44 -3.06 -7.12
CA LEU A 360 12.29 -1.60 -7.26
C LEU A 360 10.84 -1.15 -7.52
N ILE A 361 10.00 -2.00 -8.14
CA ILE A 361 8.61 -1.64 -8.52
C ILE A 361 7.55 -2.40 -7.70
N GLY A 362 8.00 -3.21 -6.74
CA GLY A 362 7.13 -3.90 -5.81
C GLY A 362 6.35 -5.04 -6.48
N LYS A 363 6.74 -6.26 -6.14
CA LYS A 363 6.10 -7.50 -6.58
C LYS A 363 4.80 -7.77 -5.82
N HIS A 364 3.84 -6.83 -5.80
CA HIS A 364 2.57 -7.05 -5.12
C HIS A 364 1.38 -6.57 -5.95
N LYS A 365 0.46 -7.50 -6.24
CA LYS A 365 -0.92 -7.21 -6.63
C LYS A 365 -1.67 -6.58 -5.45
N ARG A 366 -1.23 -5.40 -4.99
CA ARG A 366 -2.08 -4.50 -4.24
C ARG A 366 -2.53 -3.46 -5.24
N SER A 367 -3.79 -3.53 -5.62
CA SER A 367 -4.42 -2.39 -6.27
C SER A 367 -4.23 -1.21 -5.31
N LEU A 368 -3.63 -0.13 -5.78
CA LEU A 368 -3.48 1.08 -4.97
C LEU A 368 -4.85 1.66 -4.56
N SER A 369 -5.94 1.13 -5.13
CA SER A 369 -7.31 1.31 -4.64
C SER A 369 -7.51 0.90 -3.18
N THR A 370 -6.65 0.07 -2.57
CA THR A 370 -6.73 -0.25 -1.13
C THR A 370 -5.99 0.75 -0.24
N LEU A 371 -5.06 1.53 -0.79
CA LEU A 371 -4.35 2.61 -0.08
C LEU A 371 -5.12 3.93 -0.11
N LEU A 372 -6.06 4.07 -1.05
CA LEU A 372 -6.87 5.27 -1.28
C LEU A 372 -8.37 4.96 -1.32
N LEU A 373 -8.84 4.15 -0.37
CA LEU A 373 -10.27 3.89 -0.23
C LEU A 373 -10.99 5.20 0.17
N HIS A 374 -11.50 5.91 -0.83
CA HIS A 374 -12.85 6.45 -0.78
C HIS A 374 -13.63 5.89 -1.96
N PRO A 375 -14.86 5.37 -1.77
CA PRO A 375 -15.72 4.91 -2.86
C PRO A 375 -16.16 6.02 -3.84
N GLN A 376 -15.76 7.28 -3.61
CA GLN A 376 -16.14 8.43 -4.45
C GLN A 376 -14.96 9.14 -5.13
N ARG A 377 -13.70 8.73 -4.92
CA ARG A 377 -12.56 9.25 -5.68
C ARG A 377 -11.94 8.13 -6.50
N LYS A 378 -12.15 8.18 -7.82
CA LYS A 378 -11.38 7.41 -8.79
C LYS A 378 -9.97 7.99 -8.80
N VAL A 379 -9.04 7.39 -8.08
CA VAL A 379 -7.62 7.67 -8.28
C VAL A 379 -7.27 7.07 -9.64
N TYR A 380 -7.26 7.94 -10.67
CA TYR A 380 -7.21 7.50 -12.07
C TYR A 380 -5.93 6.74 -12.38
N HIS A 381 -4.79 7.15 -11.80
CA HIS A 381 -3.54 6.40 -11.81
C HIS A 381 -3.00 6.27 -10.39
N SER A 382 -2.74 5.04 -9.99
CA SER A 382 -2.06 4.73 -8.76
C SER A 382 -0.65 5.32 -8.70
N LEU A 383 -0.11 5.58 -7.50
CA LEU A 383 1.26 6.08 -7.33
C LEU A 383 2.27 5.14 -8.03
N SER A 384 2.13 3.83 -7.87
CA SER A 384 2.89 2.81 -8.62
C SER A 384 2.73 2.91 -10.15
N GLU A 385 1.55 3.21 -10.66
CA GLU A 385 1.35 3.45 -12.10
C GLU A 385 2.02 4.75 -12.57
N ARG A 386 1.99 5.82 -11.76
CA ARG A 386 2.70 7.07 -12.09
C ARG A 386 4.22 6.84 -12.17
N PHE A 387 4.79 6.04 -11.27
CA PHE A 387 6.20 5.67 -11.32
C PHE A 387 6.55 4.73 -12.47
N PHE A 388 5.66 3.79 -12.77
CA PHE A 388 5.81 2.97 -13.96
C PHE A 388 5.79 3.83 -15.24
N ILE A 389 4.88 4.81 -15.34
CA ILE A 389 4.82 5.78 -16.44
C ILE A 389 6.09 6.61 -16.50
N LEU A 390 6.61 7.06 -15.36
CA LEU A 390 7.90 7.76 -15.29
C LEU A 390 8.99 6.89 -15.88
N MET A 391 9.16 5.64 -15.44
CA MET A 391 10.14 4.70 -15.99
C MET A 391 9.97 4.46 -17.49
N CYS A 392 8.72 4.38 -17.99
CA CYS A 392 8.45 4.28 -19.42
C CYS A 392 8.92 5.53 -20.18
N HIS A 393 8.76 6.73 -19.60
CA HIS A 393 9.28 7.96 -20.18
C HIS A 393 10.81 7.99 -20.17
N ILE A 394 11.45 7.59 -19.06
CA ILE A 394 12.91 7.47 -18.99
C ILE A 394 13.43 6.58 -20.13
N GLU A 395 12.81 5.41 -20.30
CA GLU A 395 13.18 4.46 -21.33
C GLU A 395 12.90 5.03 -22.74
N TYR A 396 11.82 5.79 -22.92
CA TYR A 396 11.53 6.51 -24.16
C TYR A 396 12.64 7.49 -24.55
N ASP A 397 13.06 8.33 -23.62
CA ASP A 397 14.07 9.36 -23.86
C ASP A 397 15.43 8.72 -24.17
N LEU A 398 15.82 7.68 -23.44
CA LEU A 398 17.05 6.92 -23.70
C LEU A 398 17.04 6.24 -25.07
N MET A 399 15.91 5.68 -25.48
CA MET A 399 15.77 4.96 -26.76
C MET A 399 15.75 5.90 -27.96
N THR A 400 15.30 7.14 -27.79
CA THR A 400 15.19 8.12 -28.87
C THR A 400 16.43 8.99 -29.05
N LYS A 401 17.36 9.00 -28.07
CA LYS A 401 18.60 9.81 -28.09
C LYS A 401 18.38 11.28 -28.46
N ASP A 402 17.22 11.86 -28.14
CA ASP A 402 17.04 13.31 -28.11
C ASP A 402 17.74 13.85 -26.85
N ILE A 403 19.07 13.84 -26.87
CA ILE A 403 19.96 14.16 -25.74
C ILE A 403 19.96 15.67 -25.41
N GLU A 404 19.29 16.51 -26.21
CA GLU A 404 19.06 17.92 -25.88
C GLU A 404 18.16 18.13 -24.65
N ASN A 405 17.46 17.08 -24.17
CA ASN A 405 16.56 17.12 -23.01
C ASN A 405 17.10 16.44 -21.75
N TYR A 406 18.40 16.14 -21.67
CA TYR A 406 18.97 15.51 -20.47
C TYR A 406 18.76 16.37 -19.20
N ASP A 407 18.78 17.70 -19.33
CA ASP A 407 18.48 18.63 -18.24
C ASP A 407 16.99 18.61 -17.84
N VAL A 408 16.07 18.53 -18.81
CA VAL A 408 14.62 18.41 -18.57
C VAL A 408 14.29 17.10 -17.85
N PHE A 409 15.01 16.03 -18.19
CA PHE A 409 14.93 14.74 -17.52
C PHE A 409 15.37 14.83 -16.05
N TYR A 410 16.52 15.44 -15.77
CA TYR A 410 16.98 15.66 -14.39
C TYR A 410 16.04 16.57 -13.62
N GLU A 411 15.51 17.63 -14.24
CA GLU A 411 14.52 18.51 -13.64
C GLU A 411 13.26 17.74 -13.22
N ARG A 412 12.77 16.83 -14.06
CA ARG A 412 11.59 15.99 -13.77
C ARG A 412 11.84 15.00 -12.64
N ILE A 413 12.95 14.25 -12.67
CA ILE A 413 13.32 13.35 -11.57
C ILE A 413 13.52 14.12 -10.27
N THR A 414 14.10 15.32 -10.34
CA THR A 414 14.29 16.19 -9.18
C THR A 414 12.94 16.60 -8.58
N LYS A 415 11.97 17.02 -9.40
CA LYS A 415 10.60 17.36 -8.95
C LYS A 415 9.91 16.17 -8.28
N GLU A 416 9.99 14.98 -8.88
CA GLU A 416 9.42 13.75 -8.29
C GLU A 416 10.12 13.34 -6.99
N THR A 417 11.46 13.49 -6.92
CA THR A 417 12.23 13.23 -5.70
C THR A 417 11.88 14.21 -4.58
N ILE A 418 11.70 15.49 -4.92
CA ILE A 418 11.23 16.52 -3.98
C ILE A 418 9.84 16.16 -3.46
N PHE A 419 8.91 15.82 -4.36
CA PHE A 419 7.56 15.42 -3.99
C PHE A 419 7.58 14.19 -3.05
N LEU A 420 8.37 13.16 -3.34
CA LEU A 420 8.53 11.98 -2.49
C LEU A 420 9.11 12.30 -1.11
N ASN A 421 10.10 13.18 -1.04
CA ASN A 421 10.66 13.63 0.23
C ASN A 421 9.62 14.37 1.08
N LEU A 422 8.75 15.15 0.43
CA LEU A 422 7.64 15.84 1.08
C LEU A 422 6.58 14.86 1.59
N ILE A 423 6.21 13.84 0.79
CA ILE A 423 5.32 12.75 1.26
C ILE A 423 5.94 12.08 2.49
N PHE A 424 7.21 11.70 2.40
CA PHE A 424 7.90 11.01 3.46
C PHE A 424 7.94 11.85 4.75
N ALA A 425 8.29 13.14 4.65
CA ALA A 425 8.31 14.06 5.79
C ALA A 425 6.91 14.28 6.39
N ALA A 426 5.86 14.36 5.56
CA ALA A 426 4.49 14.52 6.03
C ALA A 426 3.99 13.28 6.78
N TYR A 427 4.24 12.09 6.26
CA TYR A 427 3.82 10.83 6.90
C TYR A 427 4.74 10.38 8.04
N GLN A 428 5.85 11.09 8.29
CA GLN A 428 6.64 10.96 9.52
C GLN A 428 6.08 11.78 10.69
N GLN A 429 5.14 12.69 10.46
CA GLN A 429 4.54 13.48 11.54
C GLN A 429 3.84 12.59 12.56
N PRO A 430 3.85 12.97 13.87
CA PRO A 430 3.47 12.06 14.95
C PRO A 430 1.97 11.74 14.99
N SER A 431 1.12 12.67 14.55
CA SER A 431 -0.32 12.47 14.42
C SER A 431 -0.83 12.84 13.03
N TYR A 432 -2.09 12.50 12.78
CA TYR A 432 -2.78 12.92 11.56
C TYR A 432 -2.90 14.45 11.48
N GLU A 433 -3.27 15.10 12.59
CA GLU A 433 -3.37 16.56 12.68
C GLU A 433 -2.02 17.23 12.37
N ASP A 434 -0.92 16.68 12.87
CA ASP A 434 0.43 17.19 12.57
C ASP A 434 0.80 17.02 11.10
N CYS A 435 0.39 15.91 10.46
CA CYS A 435 0.58 15.68 9.03
C CYS A 435 -0.23 16.68 8.19
N GLU A 436 -1.48 16.92 8.56
CA GLU A 436 -2.33 17.91 7.90
C GLU A 436 -1.75 19.32 8.05
N ASN A 437 -1.37 19.71 9.27
CA ASN A 437 -0.78 21.00 9.56
C ASN A 437 0.53 21.19 8.82
N PHE A 438 1.41 20.19 8.78
CA PHE A 438 2.65 20.23 8.01
C PHE A 438 2.39 20.49 6.52
N LEU A 439 1.42 19.78 5.91
CA LEU A 439 1.08 19.98 4.51
C LEU A 439 0.45 21.34 4.24
N ARG A 440 -0.45 21.79 5.13
CA ARG A 440 -1.06 23.12 5.08
C ARG A 440 0.01 24.20 5.17
N ASP A 441 0.91 24.12 6.14
CA ASP A 441 2.00 25.08 6.33
C ASP A 441 2.87 25.18 5.09
N ILE A 442 3.20 24.06 4.45
CA ILE A 442 3.97 24.07 3.21
C ILE A 442 3.18 24.76 2.09
N LEU A 443 1.92 24.41 1.90
CA LEU A 443 1.07 25.02 0.87
C LEU A 443 0.87 26.53 1.09
N PHE A 444 0.67 26.97 2.32
CA PHE A 444 0.44 28.37 2.68
C PHE A 444 1.72 29.21 2.74
N ASN A 445 2.87 28.63 3.07
CA ASN A 445 4.15 29.34 3.03
C ASN A 445 4.75 29.38 1.61
N LEU A 446 4.28 28.54 0.69
CA LEU A 446 4.66 28.57 -0.73
C LEU A 446 3.75 29.48 -1.58
N SER A 447 2.59 29.90 -1.05
CA SER A 447 1.73 30.94 -1.63
C SER A 447 2.21 32.34 -1.26
#